data_AF-A0A2V7YUY5-F1
#
_entry.id   AF-A0A2V7YUY5-F1
#
_cell.length_a   1.000
_cell.length_b   1.000
_cell.length_c   1.000
_cell.angle_alpha   90.00
_cell.angle_beta   90.00
_cell.angle_gamma   90.00
#
_symmetry.space_group_name_H-M   'P 1'
#
loop_
_entity.id
_entity.type
_entity.pdbx_description
1 polymer ?
#
loop_
_entity_poly.entity_id
_entity_poly.type
_entity_poly.pdbx_seq_one_letter_code
_entity_poly.pdbx_strand_id
1 'polypeptide(L)'
;MVHVTPTWFSPESALGGGERFAEELARAMAERAEVRLVSFGPREIRETPRPGYERVILKSWTRDRMAPFAPGLLGELRGADVVHCHQFFVLPTFLAVLLGRLRGSRVFVSDLGGGGWTPGYQIDQSRWIAAHLPISDYAARHLPRGRN
;
A
#
# COMPACT_ATOMS: atom_id res chain seq x y z
N MET A 1 -1.02 -8.84 -8.78
CA MET A 1 -1.46 -8.12 -7.56
C MET A 1 -0.43 -7.08 -7.19
N VAL A 2 -0.86 -5.92 -6.68
CA VAL A 2 0.06 -4.84 -6.25
C VAL A 2 -0.13 -4.54 -4.78
N HIS A 3 0.92 -4.66 -3.98
CA HIS A 3 0.97 -4.13 -2.62
C HIS A 3 1.47 -2.70 -2.64
N VAL A 4 0.87 -1.83 -1.84
CA VAL A 4 1.28 -0.42 -1.71
C VAL A 4 1.57 -0.12 -0.25
N THR A 5 2.75 0.42 0.02
CA THR A 5 3.19 0.83 1.36
C THR A 5 3.97 2.15 1.24
N PRO A 6 3.77 3.15 2.11
CA PRO A 6 4.45 4.43 1.99
C PRO A 6 5.97 4.31 2.19
N THR A 7 6.41 3.35 3.00
CA THR A 7 7.80 3.03 3.36
C THR A 7 8.11 1.56 3.08
N TRP A 8 9.39 1.19 3.01
CA TRP A 8 9.82 -0.20 2.77
C TRP A 8 10.81 -0.66 3.83
N PHE A 9 10.94 -1.99 4.00
CA PHE A 9 11.75 -2.57 5.06
C PHE A 9 13.25 -2.46 4.73
N SER A 10 13.88 -1.36 5.11
CA SER A 10 15.28 -1.06 4.82
C SER A 10 15.84 0.00 5.78
N PRO A 11 17.15 -0.02 6.09
CA PRO A 11 17.83 1.08 6.78
C PRO A 11 17.70 2.43 6.05
N GLU A 12 17.50 2.43 4.73
CA GLU A 12 17.32 3.64 3.93
C GLU A 12 15.90 4.23 4.04
N SER A 13 14.98 3.51 4.70
CA SER A 13 13.56 3.85 4.81
C SER A 13 13.08 3.67 6.25
N ALA A 14 12.36 2.60 6.56
CA ALA A 14 11.90 2.28 7.90
C ALA A 14 12.12 0.81 8.25
N LEU A 15 12.70 0.56 9.43
CA LEU A 15 12.84 -0.77 10.01
C LEU A 15 11.77 -0.96 11.09
N GLY A 16 10.52 -1.10 10.64
CA GLY A 16 9.36 -1.33 11.50
C GLY A 16 8.69 -2.68 11.25
N GLY A 17 7.84 -3.07 12.20
CA GLY A 17 7.05 -4.30 12.09
C GLY A 17 6.05 -4.25 10.94
N GLY A 18 5.50 -3.07 10.65
CA GLY A 18 4.56 -2.87 9.55
C GLY A 18 5.23 -3.05 8.18
N GLU A 19 6.39 -2.44 7.98
CA GLU A 19 7.16 -2.57 6.75
C GLU A 19 7.62 -4.02 6.52
N ARG A 20 8.09 -4.69 7.59
CA ARG A 20 8.46 -6.10 7.52
C ARG A 20 7.25 -6.98 7.16
N PHE A 21 6.10 -6.73 7.76
CA PHE A 21 4.87 -7.46 7.47
C PHE A 21 4.47 -7.31 6.01
N ALA A 22 4.46 -6.07 5.49
CA ALA A 22 4.10 -5.78 4.11
C ALA A 22 5.03 -6.49 3.10
N GLU A 23 6.33 -6.44 3.36
CA GLU A 23 7.38 -7.06 2.56
C GLU A 23 7.26 -8.59 2.54
N GLU A 24 7.17 -9.23 3.71
CA GLU A 24 7.10 -10.69 3.80
C GLU A 24 5.75 -11.23 3.30
N LEU A 25 4.65 -10.50 3.51
CA LEU A 25 3.35 -10.88 2.93
C LEU A 25 3.39 -10.82 1.41
N ALA A 26 3.90 -9.73 0.82
CA ALA A 26 4.02 -9.60 -0.62
C ALA A 26 4.93 -10.71 -1.19
N ARG A 27 6.03 -11.01 -0.50
CA ARG A 27 6.90 -12.12 -0.86
C ARG A 27 6.14 -13.44 -0.84
N ALA A 28 5.47 -13.80 0.26
CA ALA A 28 4.71 -15.05 0.35
C ALA A 28 3.63 -15.17 -0.72
N MET A 29 2.92 -14.08 -1.02
CA MET A 29 1.89 -14.05 -2.07
C MET A 29 2.45 -14.31 -3.48
N ALA A 30 3.73 -14.06 -3.72
CA ALA A 30 4.38 -14.34 -5.01
C ALA A 30 4.43 -15.84 -5.36
N GLU A 31 4.16 -16.74 -4.41
CA GLU A 31 3.98 -18.18 -4.69
C GLU A 31 2.64 -18.51 -5.33
N ARG A 32 1.70 -17.56 -5.33
CA ARG A 32 0.31 -17.75 -5.78
C ARG A 32 -0.07 -16.84 -6.94
N ALA A 33 0.65 -15.75 -7.16
CA ALA A 33 0.37 -14.76 -8.20
C ALA A 33 1.61 -13.94 -8.55
N GLU A 34 1.59 -13.26 -9.69
CA GLU A 34 2.54 -12.18 -9.97
C GLU A 34 2.30 -11.01 -9.00
N VAL A 35 3.31 -10.68 -8.20
CA VAL A 35 3.24 -9.69 -7.13
C VAL A 35 4.25 -8.58 -7.33
N ARG A 36 3.76 -7.34 -7.20
CA ARG A 36 4.60 -6.15 -7.07
C ARG A 36 4.41 -5.50 -5.71
N LEU A 37 5.49 -5.18 -5.01
CA LEU A 37 5.48 -4.30 -3.84
C LEU A 37 5.94 -2.90 -4.25
N VAL A 38 5.04 -1.94 -4.21
CA VAL A 38 5.30 -0.54 -4.53
C VAL A 38 5.47 0.25 -3.25
N SER A 39 6.59 0.96 -3.15
CA SER A 39 6.89 1.89 -2.07
C SER A 39 7.52 3.18 -2.59
N PHE A 40 7.97 4.06 -1.69
CA PHE A 40 8.40 5.41 -2.02
C PHE A 40 9.69 5.76 -1.30
N GLY A 41 10.62 6.39 -2.02
CA GLY A 41 11.93 6.76 -1.50
C GLY A 41 12.56 7.96 -2.23
N PRO A 42 13.80 8.33 -1.89
CA PRO A 42 14.48 9.48 -2.48
C PRO A 42 14.96 9.24 -3.93
N ARG A 43 15.03 7.98 -4.36
CA ARG A 43 15.46 7.55 -5.69
C ARG A 43 14.54 6.45 -6.19
N GLU A 44 14.43 6.33 -7.52
CA GLU A 44 13.72 5.22 -8.12
C GLU A 44 14.59 3.96 -8.10
N ILE A 45 14.02 2.84 -7.66
CA ILE A 45 14.67 1.53 -7.60
C ILE A 45 13.68 0.50 -8.10
N ARG A 46 14.13 -0.42 -8.95
CA ARG A 46 13.36 -1.61 -9.35
C ARG A 46 14.23 -2.82 -9.16
N GLU A 47 13.71 -3.79 -8.43
CA GLU A 47 14.39 -5.03 -8.11
C GLU A 47 13.44 -6.19 -8.34
N THR A 48 13.98 -7.34 -8.72
CA THR A 48 13.23 -8.60 -8.80
C THR A 48 13.95 -9.61 -7.90
N PRO A 49 13.72 -9.57 -6.58
CA PRO A 49 14.47 -10.41 -5.65
C PRO A 49 14.24 -11.91 -5.88
N ARG A 50 13.09 -12.29 -6.46
CA ARG A 50 12.79 -13.66 -6.88
C ARG A 50 11.73 -13.68 -8.01
N PRO A 51 11.59 -14.78 -8.75
CA PRO A 51 10.51 -14.93 -9.74
C PRO A 51 9.13 -14.66 -9.13
N GLY A 52 8.27 -13.95 -9.87
CA GLY A 52 6.94 -13.57 -9.42
C GLY A 52 6.87 -12.44 -8.39
N TYR A 53 8.01 -11.91 -7.94
CA TYR A 53 8.08 -10.81 -6.95
C TYR A 53 8.95 -9.65 -7.44
N GLU A 54 8.31 -8.52 -7.73
CA GLU A 54 8.97 -7.27 -8.08
C GLU A 54 8.86 -6.26 -6.92
N ARG A 55 9.97 -5.64 -6.53
CA ARG A 55 9.98 -4.49 -5.61
C ARG A 55 10.25 -3.22 -6.39
N VAL A 56 9.35 -2.25 -6.27
CA VAL A 56 9.44 -0.96 -6.95
C VAL A 56 9.41 0.15 -5.91
N ILE A 57 10.52 0.89 -5.79
CA ILE A 57 10.61 2.10 -4.99
C ILE A 57 10.47 3.28 -5.94
N LEU A 58 9.39 4.02 -5.84
CA LEU A 58 9.16 5.20 -6.64
C LEU A 58 9.85 6.41 -6.02
N LYS A 59 10.42 7.28 -6.85
CA LYS A 59 10.98 8.55 -6.37
C LYS A 59 9.86 9.47 -5.88
N SER A 60 9.78 9.67 -4.56
CA SER A 60 8.83 10.60 -3.95
C SER A 60 9.19 12.05 -4.27
N TRP A 61 8.17 12.85 -4.57
CA TRP A 61 8.26 14.31 -4.74
C TRP A 61 8.03 15.06 -3.43
N THR A 62 7.47 14.38 -2.42
CA THR A 62 7.29 14.92 -1.07
C THR A 62 8.35 14.34 -0.12
N ARG A 63 8.71 15.13 0.90
CA ARG A 63 9.66 14.72 1.94
C ARG A 63 9.00 13.94 3.08
N ASP A 64 7.68 14.04 3.22
CA ASP A 64 6.92 13.32 4.24
C ASP A 64 6.85 11.82 3.88
N ARG A 65 7.43 10.98 4.74
CA ARG A 65 7.46 9.52 4.56
C ARG A 65 6.09 8.88 4.72
N MET A 66 5.15 9.53 5.40
CA MET A 66 3.79 9.04 5.62
C MET A 66 2.78 9.63 4.63
N ALA A 67 3.17 10.67 3.89
CA ALA A 67 2.41 11.21 2.76
C ALA A 67 3.27 11.30 1.48
N PRO A 68 3.94 10.19 1.06
CA PRO A 68 4.75 10.23 -0.14
C PRO A 68 3.86 10.37 -1.38
N PHE A 69 4.32 11.16 -2.34
CA PHE A 69 3.65 11.34 -3.62
C PHE A 69 4.61 11.06 -4.76
N ALA A 70 4.24 10.13 -5.64
CA ALA A 70 4.95 9.89 -6.88
C ALA A 70 3.92 9.59 -7.99
N PRO A 71 3.90 10.36 -9.10
CA PRO A 71 2.99 10.10 -10.21
C PRO A 71 3.13 8.69 -10.82
N GLY A 72 4.33 8.11 -10.70
CA GLY A 72 4.61 6.73 -11.11
C GLY A 72 3.69 5.69 -10.48
N LEU A 73 3.07 5.98 -9.32
CA LEU A 73 2.09 5.10 -8.68
C LEU A 73 0.94 4.76 -9.62
N LEU A 74 0.52 5.72 -10.45
CA LEU A 74 -0.51 5.51 -11.46
C LEU A 74 -0.13 4.43 -12.47
N GLY A 75 1.15 4.41 -12.86
CA GLY A 75 1.72 3.44 -13.77
C GLY A 75 1.77 2.05 -13.15
N GLU A 76 2.21 1.96 -11.90
CA GLU A 76 2.34 0.68 -11.19
C GLU A 76 1.00 0.02 -10.88
N LEU A 77 -0.04 0.82 -10.64
CA LEU A 77 -1.40 0.34 -10.40
C LEU A 77 -2.16 0.03 -11.69
N ARG A 78 -1.65 0.43 -12.85
CA ARG A 78 -2.31 0.18 -14.13
C ARG A 78 -2.30 -1.32 -14.43
N GLY A 79 -3.48 -1.89 -14.63
CA GLY A 79 -3.64 -3.33 -14.93
C GLY A 79 -3.64 -4.24 -13.71
N ALA A 80 -3.60 -3.69 -12.49
CA ALA A 80 -3.73 -4.50 -11.29
C ALA A 80 -5.19 -4.91 -11.06
N ASP A 81 -5.47 -6.22 -11.00
CA ASP A 81 -6.80 -6.72 -10.61
C ASP A 81 -7.09 -6.50 -9.11
N VAL A 82 -6.03 -6.63 -8.31
CA VAL A 82 -6.04 -6.54 -6.85
C VAL A 82 -4.95 -5.60 -6.38
N VAL A 83 -5.32 -4.64 -5.54
CA VAL A 83 -4.41 -3.73 -4.85
C VAL A 83 -4.55 -3.94 -3.35
N HIS A 84 -3.44 -4.10 -2.64
CA HIS A 84 -3.44 -4.27 -1.18
C HIS A 84 -2.58 -3.20 -0.53
N CYS A 85 -3.23 -2.26 0.13
CA CYS A 85 -2.56 -1.17 0.83
C CYS A 85 -2.22 -1.57 2.26
N HIS A 86 -1.03 -1.19 2.69
CA HIS A 86 -0.55 -1.34 4.05
C HIS A 86 -0.52 0.05 4.68
N GLN A 87 -1.38 0.28 5.68
CA GLN A 87 -1.74 1.55 6.34
C GLN A 87 -2.92 2.29 5.68
N PHE A 88 -3.92 2.64 6.49
CA PHE A 88 -5.15 3.27 6.00
C PHE A 88 -5.01 4.79 5.81
N PHE A 89 -4.40 5.48 6.78
CA PHE A 89 -4.34 6.93 6.84
C PHE A 89 -3.08 7.52 6.17
N VAL A 90 -2.81 7.12 4.93
CA VAL A 90 -1.66 7.63 4.14
C VAL A 90 -2.08 8.01 2.73
N LEU A 91 -1.38 8.98 2.15
CA LEU A 91 -1.69 9.50 0.80
C LEU A 91 -1.66 8.40 -0.28
N PRO A 92 -0.67 7.48 -0.32
CA PRO A 92 -0.65 6.40 -1.29
C PRO A 92 -1.90 5.52 -1.25
N THR A 93 -2.42 5.23 -0.06
CA THR A 93 -3.64 4.43 0.12
C THR A 93 -4.85 5.15 -0.43
N PHE A 94 -5.01 6.44 -0.13
CA PHE A 94 -6.11 7.23 -0.69
C PHE A 94 -6.07 7.23 -2.23
N LEU A 95 -4.90 7.46 -2.82
CA LEU A 95 -4.73 7.42 -4.27
C LEU A 95 -5.00 6.03 -4.84
N ALA A 96 -4.49 4.97 -4.21
CA ALA A 96 -4.73 3.60 -4.64
C ALA A 96 -6.21 3.22 -4.60
N VAL A 97 -6.93 3.61 -3.55
CA VAL A 97 -8.38 3.39 -3.41
C VAL A 97 -9.15 4.17 -4.47
N LEU A 98 -8.84 5.45 -4.67
CA LEU A 98 -9.48 6.28 -5.70
C LEU A 98 -9.25 5.70 -7.10
N LEU A 99 -8.01 5.32 -7.41
CA LEU A 99 -7.65 4.74 -8.70
C LEU A 99 -8.26 3.35 -8.90
N GLY A 100 -8.31 2.53 -7.85
CA GLY A 100 -8.98 1.23 -7.87
C GLY A 100 -10.47 1.38 -8.18
N ARG A 101 -11.14 2.34 -7.54
CA ARG A 101 -12.54 2.68 -7.86
C ARG A 101 -12.72 3.07 -9.33
N LEU A 102 -11.85 3.95 -9.86
CA LEU A 102 -11.95 4.42 -11.24
C LEU A 102 -11.66 3.33 -12.28
N ARG A 103 -10.87 2.31 -11.91
CA ARG A 103 -10.41 1.24 -12.82
C ARG A 103 -11.07 -0.11 -12.61
N GLY A 104 -11.87 -0.28 -11.56
CA GLY A 104 -12.50 -1.55 -11.21
C GLY A 104 -11.61 -2.54 -10.46
N SER A 105 -10.41 -2.14 -10.03
CA SER A 105 -9.53 -2.97 -9.19
C SER A 105 -10.14 -3.15 -7.80
N ARG A 106 -10.02 -4.34 -7.22
CA ARG A 106 -10.42 -4.58 -5.82
C ARG A 106 -9.31 -4.13 -4.89
N VAL A 107 -9.63 -3.20 -3.98
CA VAL A 107 -8.66 -2.63 -3.04
C VAL A 107 -8.88 -3.19 -1.65
N PHE A 108 -7.85 -3.80 -1.07
CA PHE A 108 -7.83 -4.32 0.29
C PHE A 108 -6.90 -3.46 1.15
N VAL A 109 -7.20 -3.31 2.44
CA VAL A 109 -6.35 -2.51 3.33
C VAL A 109 -6.04 -3.27 4.62
N SER A 110 -4.77 -3.45 4.92
CA SER A 110 -4.29 -3.86 6.24
C SER A 110 -3.76 -2.63 6.96
N ASP A 111 -4.44 -2.18 8.01
CA ASP A 111 -3.95 -1.07 8.80
C ASP A 111 -2.95 -1.56 9.84
N LEU A 112 -1.70 -1.10 9.69
CA LEU A 112 -0.56 -1.46 10.54
C LEU A 112 -0.26 -0.34 11.55
N GLY A 113 -1.12 0.67 11.60
CA GLY A 113 -0.93 1.89 12.39
C GLY A 113 -0.05 2.91 11.67
N GLY A 114 0.10 4.07 12.30
CA GLY A 114 0.73 5.23 11.68
C GLY A 114 -0.19 5.95 10.71
N GLY A 115 0.16 7.19 10.38
CA GLY A 115 -0.62 8.02 9.48
C GLY A 115 0.16 9.26 9.08
N GLY A 116 -0.15 9.76 7.90
CA GLY A 116 0.36 11.00 7.37
C GLY A 116 -0.77 11.88 6.89
N TRP A 117 -0.43 13.01 6.29
CA TRP A 117 -1.45 13.81 5.62
C TRP A 117 -2.10 13.01 4.49
N THR A 118 -3.44 12.99 4.46
CA THR A 118 -4.22 12.35 3.39
C THR A 118 -5.62 12.97 3.29
N PRO A 119 -6.21 13.09 2.08
CA PRO A 119 -7.61 13.47 1.93
C PRO A 119 -8.61 12.46 2.55
N GLY A 120 -8.15 11.25 2.90
CA GLY A 120 -8.96 10.22 3.55
C GLY A 120 -9.51 10.60 4.93
N TYR A 121 -9.03 11.68 5.56
CA TYR A 121 -9.62 12.22 6.79
C TYR A 121 -10.91 13.02 6.53
N GLN A 122 -11.06 13.61 5.35
CA GLN A 122 -12.21 14.43 4.97
C GLN A 122 -13.16 13.69 4.02
N ILE A 123 -12.64 12.71 3.27
CA ILE A 123 -13.39 11.92 2.31
C ILE A 123 -13.46 10.48 2.82
N ASP A 124 -14.67 9.96 3.00
CA ASP A 124 -14.88 8.56 3.34
C ASP A 124 -14.45 7.63 2.18
N GLN A 125 -13.18 7.24 2.20
CA GLN A 125 -12.59 6.27 1.28
C GLN A 125 -12.99 4.83 1.62
N SER A 126 -13.52 4.56 2.83
CA SER A 126 -13.86 3.20 3.27
C SER A 126 -14.93 2.56 2.40
N ARG A 127 -15.85 3.36 1.85
CA ARG A 127 -16.89 2.92 0.91
C ARG A 127 -16.37 2.40 -0.44
N TRP A 128 -15.08 2.60 -0.73
CA TRP A 128 -14.43 2.17 -1.97
C TRP A 128 -13.46 1.00 -1.77
N ILE A 129 -13.22 0.63 -0.51
CA ILE A 129 -12.38 -0.49 -0.13
C ILE A 129 -13.23 -1.76 -0.16
N ALA A 130 -12.71 -2.81 -0.77
CA ALA A 130 -13.39 -4.11 -0.90
C ALA A 130 -13.48 -4.81 0.45
N ALA A 131 -12.39 -4.82 1.23
CA ALA A 131 -12.37 -5.30 2.60
C ALA A 131 -11.18 -4.73 3.37
N HIS A 132 -11.33 -4.62 4.68
CA HIS A 132 -10.19 -4.40 5.58
C HIS A 132 -9.71 -5.76 6.11
N LEU A 133 -8.39 -5.90 6.22
CA LEU A 133 -7.71 -7.10 6.69
C LEU A 133 -6.98 -6.76 7.99
N PRO A 134 -7.69 -6.70 9.13
CA PRO A 134 -7.08 -6.39 10.42
C PRO A 134 -6.08 -7.47 10.81
N ILE A 135 -4.93 -7.06 11.34
CA ILE A 135 -3.88 -7.98 11.82
C ILE A 135 -4.15 -8.52 13.23
N SER A 136 -5.18 -8.00 13.91
CA SER A 136 -5.60 -8.44 15.24
C SER A 136 -7.03 -7.98 15.55
N ASP A 137 -7.67 -8.60 16.54
CA ASP A 137 -8.96 -8.15 17.07
C ASP A 137 -8.92 -6.71 17.61
N TYR A 138 -7.76 -6.31 18.15
CA TYR A 138 -7.55 -4.94 18.60
C TYR A 138 -7.62 -3.97 17.42
N ALA A 139 -6.91 -4.25 16.32
CA ALA A 139 -6.94 -3.43 15.10
C ALA A 139 -8.34 -3.40 14.47
N ALA A 140 -9.04 -4.53 14.44
CA ALA A 140 -10.40 -4.64 13.90
C ALA A 140 -11.39 -3.66 14.53
N ARG A 141 -11.25 -3.38 15.84
CA ARG A 141 -12.12 -2.44 16.58
C ARG A 141 -11.91 -0.97 16.21
N HIS A 142 -10.74 -0.63 15.67
CA HIS A 142 -10.34 0.75 15.36
C HIS A 142 -10.46 1.10 13.87
N LEU A 143 -10.81 0.13 13.02
CA LEU A 143 -10.99 0.34 11.60
C LEU A 143 -12.34 0.98 11.29
N PRO A 144 -12.42 1.87 10.28
CA PRO A 144 -13.70 2.32 9.76
C PRO A 144 -14.51 1.10 9.32
N ARG A 145 -15.77 1.03 9.73
CA ARG A 145 -16.67 -0.06 9.35
C ARG A 145 -16.95 -0.01 7.84
N GLY A 146 -16.12 -0.68 7.05
CA GLY A 146 -16.45 -1.05 5.67
C GLY A 146 -17.53 -2.14 5.66
N ARG A 147 -18.13 -2.39 4.49
CA ARG A 147 -19.07 -3.52 4.32
C ARG A 147 -18.30 -4.82 4.61
N ASN A 148 -18.66 -5.49 5.70
CA ASN A 148 -18.26 -6.87 5.98
C ASN A 148 -18.87 -7.82 4.96
#